data_AF-A0A7S2G6E4-F1
#
_entry.id   AF-A0A7S2G6E4-F1
#
_cell.length_a   1.000
_cell.length_b   1.000
_cell.length_c   1.000
_cell.angle_alpha   90.00
_cell.angle_beta   90.00
_cell.angle_gamma   90.00
#
_symmetry.space_group_name_H-M   'P 1'
#
loop_
_entity.id
_entity.type
_entity.pdbx_description
1 polymer ?
#
loop_
_entity_poly.entity_id
_entity_poly.type
_entity_poly.pdbx_seq_one_letter_code
_entity_poly.pdbx_strand_id
1 'polypeptide(L)'
;PLPSMIPSDDLDRALSELDDGDDQLREGSDRLVERRVRCSASTTLRVYEPPGTPQDGRDAYCSQHWPAATFIAQYLTRTPSIVHNRSVLELGCGNGLSSVAAARCGASAVLATDFRPLALQLVRHAAA
;
A
#
# COMPACT_ATOMS: atom_id res chain seq x y z
N PRO A 1 -5.26 -30.77 -8.22
CA PRO A 1 -4.22 -30.76 -7.17
C PRO A 1 -3.52 -29.39 -7.15
N LEU A 2 -3.55 -28.70 -6.01
CA LEU A 2 -2.74 -27.49 -5.82
C LEU A 2 -1.25 -27.88 -5.94
N PRO A 3 -0.39 -27.08 -6.58
CA PRO A 3 1.04 -27.35 -6.58
C PRO A 3 1.54 -27.42 -5.13
N SER A 4 2.43 -28.38 -4.87
CA SER A 4 3.06 -28.56 -3.57
C SER A 4 3.73 -27.25 -3.13
N MET A 5 3.60 -26.92 -1.84
CA MET A 5 4.35 -25.82 -1.20
C MET A 5 5.80 -25.81 -1.67
N ILE A 6 6.28 -24.62 -2.02
CA ILE A 6 7.70 -24.40 -2.36
C ILE A 6 8.54 -24.86 -1.15
N PRO A 7 9.55 -25.74 -1.34
CA PRO A 7 10.45 -26.15 -0.27
C PRO A 7 11.12 -24.94 0.39
N SER A 8 11.33 -24.99 1.72
CA SER A 8 11.90 -23.87 2.51
C SER A 8 13.21 -23.33 1.94
N ASP A 9 14.05 -24.22 1.41
CA ASP A 9 15.39 -23.87 0.92
C ASP A 9 15.35 -23.09 -0.41
N ASP A 10 14.28 -23.23 -1.18
CA ASP A 10 14.03 -22.43 -2.37
C ASP A 10 13.38 -21.08 -2.00
N LEU A 11 12.62 -21.03 -0.91
CA LEU A 11 12.10 -19.77 -0.36
C LEU A 11 13.23 -18.91 0.22
N ASP A 12 14.15 -19.49 1.00
CA ASP A 12 15.28 -18.75 1.57
C ASP A 12 16.24 -18.23 0.49
N ARG A 13 16.43 -18.98 -0.60
CA ARG A 13 17.18 -18.53 -1.78
C ARG A 13 16.47 -17.39 -2.51
N ALA A 14 15.16 -17.52 -2.75
CA ALA A 14 14.36 -16.46 -3.36
C ALA A 14 14.33 -15.19 -2.49
N LEU A 15 14.28 -15.34 -1.16
CA LEU A 15 14.36 -14.22 -0.21
C LEU A 15 15.75 -13.56 -0.21
N SER A 16 16.82 -14.34 -0.39
CA SER A 16 18.19 -13.83 -0.50
C SER A 16 18.41 -13.06 -1.82
N GLU A 17 17.82 -13.53 -2.93
CA GLU A 17 17.84 -12.83 -4.24
C GLU A 17 16.97 -11.56 -4.25
N LEU A 18 16.03 -11.44 -3.31
CA LEU A 18 15.25 -10.22 -3.06
C LEU A 18 16.05 -9.18 -2.26
N ASP A 19 17.13 -9.56 -1.58
CA ASP A 19 17.98 -8.67 -0.75
C ASP A 19 19.11 -7.97 -1.54
N ASP A 20 19.15 -8.14 -2.87
CA ASP A 20 20.14 -7.45 -3.71
C ASP A 20 19.78 -5.97 -3.91
N GLY A 21 20.29 -5.15 -3.00
CA GLY A 21 20.87 -3.83 -3.23
C GLY A 21 20.11 -2.85 -4.14
N ASP A 22 19.44 -1.87 -3.53
CA ASP A 22 19.92 -0.47 -3.47
C ASP A 22 18.87 0.30 -2.67
N ASP A 23 18.98 0.27 -1.34
CA ASP A 23 18.08 0.96 -0.40
C ASP A 23 18.39 2.47 -0.33
N GLN A 24 18.96 3.01 -1.41
CA GLN A 24 19.11 4.44 -1.58
C GLN A 24 17.76 5.01 -1.99
N LEU A 25 17.00 5.42 -0.97
CA LEU A 25 16.06 6.52 -1.09
C LEU A 25 16.77 7.62 -1.87
N ARG A 26 16.55 7.71 -3.19
CA ARG A 26 17.06 8.84 -3.96
C ARG A 26 16.44 10.06 -3.30
N GLU A 27 17.27 10.92 -2.73
CA GLU A 27 16.92 12.20 -2.14
C GLU A 27 16.20 13.07 -3.20
N GLY A 28 14.92 12.78 -3.36
CA GLY A 28 13.92 13.46 -4.17
C GLY A 28 12.57 13.43 -3.46
N SER A 29 12.59 13.10 -2.16
CA SER A 29 11.43 12.97 -1.26
C SER A 29 10.62 14.25 -1.09
N ASP A 30 11.14 15.40 -1.55
CA ASP A 30 10.48 16.69 -1.43
C ASP A 30 9.38 16.94 -2.47
N ARG A 31 9.10 15.99 -3.38
CA ARG A 31 8.10 16.18 -4.44
C ARG A 31 7.11 15.02 -4.58
N LEU A 32 6.57 14.53 -3.46
CA LEU A 32 5.40 13.66 -3.51
C LEU A 32 4.21 14.38 -4.17
N VAL A 33 3.49 13.65 -5.03
CA VAL A 33 2.30 14.15 -5.71
C VAL A 33 1.07 13.62 -5.01
N GLU A 34 0.22 14.52 -4.51
CA GLU A 34 -1.09 14.14 -3.98
C GLU A 34 -1.98 13.60 -5.10
N ARG A 35 -2.57 12.43 -4.88
CA ARG A 35 -3.64 11.86 -5.68
C ARG A 35 -4.92 11.82 -4.87
N ARG A 36 -6.01 12.23 -5.51
CA ARG A 36 -7.36 12.17 -4.95
C ARG A 36 -8.12 11.03 -5.59
N VAL A 37 -8.38 9.99 -4.82
CA VAL A 37 -9.13 8.82 -5.29
C VAL A 37 -10.56 8.92 -4.79
N ARG A 38 -11.50 9.00 -5.72
CA ARG A 38 -12.93 9.00 -5.39
C ARG A 38 -13.38 7.57 -5.06
N CYS A 39 -13.80 7.35 -3.82
CA CYS A 39 -14.24 6.05 -3.33
C CYS A 39 -15.78 5.94 -3.26
N SER A 40 -16.49 7.05 -3.11
CA SER A 40 -17.95 7.11 -3.22
C SER A 40 -18.40 8.49 -3.69
N ALA A 41 -19.72 8.73 -3.74
CA ALA A 41 -20.26 10.06 -4.04
C ALA A 41 -19.81 11.11 -3.01
N SER A 42 -19.69 10.71 -1.74
CA SER A 42 -19.36 11.60 -0.62
C SER A 42 -17.94 11.44 -0.08
N THR A 43 -17.18 10.43 -0.53
CA THR A 43 -15.86 10.11 0.01
C THR A 43 -14.79 10.16 -1.08
N THR A 44 -13.81 11.04 -0.86
CA THR A 44 -12.57 11.12 -1.64
C THR A 44 -11.41 10.98 -0.67
N LEU A 45 -10.49 10.07 -0.96
CA LEU A 45 -9.30 9.81 -0.15
C LEU A 45 -8.07 10.43 -0.81
N ARG A 46 -7.12 10.83 0.02
CA ARG A 46 -5.82 11.38 -0.41
C ARG A 46 -4.78 10.29 -0.22
N VAL A 47 -4.00 10.04 -1.26
CA VAL A 47 -2.79 9.22 -1.23
C VAL A 47 -1.67 9.97 -1.94
N TYR A 48 -0.45 9.51 -1.76
CA TYR A 48 0.73 10.15 -2.35
C TYR A 48 1.47 9.16 -3.22
N GLU A 49 2.04 9.68 -4.30
CA GLU A 49 2.84 8.90 -5.25
C GLU A 49 4.09 9.72 -5.61
N PRO A 50 5.22 9.08 -5.93
CA PRO A 50 6.37 9.78 -6.47
C PRO A 50 6.03 10.45 -7.82
N PRO A 51 6.75 11.51 -8.19
CA PRO A 51 6.53 12.20 -9.46
C PRO A 51 7.04 11.36 -10.64
N GLY A 52 6.29 11.37 -11.75
CA GLY A 52 6.64 10.64 -12.98
C GLY A 52 6.03 9.24 -13.05
N THR A 53 6.23 8.57 -14.19
CA THR A 53 6.02 7.12 -14.29
C THR A 53 7.09 6.42 -13.48
N PRO A 54 6.75 5.45 -12.64
CA PRO A 54 7.76 4.67 -11.98
C PRO A 54 8.67 4.05 -13.04
N GLN A 55 9.98 4.36 -12.98
CA GLN A 55 10.93 3.70 -13.85
C GLN A 55 10.97 2.22 -13.50
N ASP A 56 11.06 1.35 -14.52
CA ASP A 56 11.16 -0.10 -14.36
C ASP A 56 12.18 -0.43 -13.27
N GLY A 57 11.68 -0.86 -12.12
CA GLY A 57 12.40 -0.96 -10.86
C GLY A 57 11.47 -1.41 -9.75
N ARG A 58 12.03 -2.02 -8.69
CA ARG A 58 11.25 -2.66 -7.61
C ARG A 58 10.30 -1.69 -6.88
N ASP A 59 10.60 -0.39 -6.88
CA ASP A 59 9.75 0.67 -6.30
C ASP A 59 8.52 1.02 -7.15
N ALA A 60 8.46 0.61 -8.41
CA ALA A 60 7.32 0.86 -9.28
C ALA A 60 6.04 0.22 -8.76
N TYR A 61 6.16 -0.98 -8.21
CA TYR A 61 5.01 -1.77 -7.81
C TYR A 61 4.38 -1.31 -6.48
N CYS A 62 5.15 -0.63 -5.62
CA CYS A 62 4.64 -0.19 -4.31
C CYS A 62 4.21 1.29 -4.28
N SER A 63 4.46 2.04 -5.36
CA SER A 63 4.35 3.51 -5.36
C SER A 63 3.10 4.06 -6.05
N GLN A 64 2.33 3.23 -6.75
CA GLN A 64 1.07 3.60 -7.39
C GLN A 64 -0.10 2.81 -6.80
N HIS A 65 -1.30 3.42 -6.77
CA HIS A 65 -2.49 2.69 -6.36
C HIS A 65 -2.95 1.74 -7.47
N TRP A 66 -3.03 0.46 -7.14
CA TRP A 66 -3.52 -0.56 -8.06
C TRP A 66 -5.05 -0.53 -8.16
N PRO A 67 -5.66 -0.99 -9.27
CA PRO A 67 -7.11 -1.09 -9.40
C PRO A 67 -7.78 -1.85 -8.24
N ALA A 68 -7.10 -2.86 -7.69
CA ALA A 68 -7.57 -3.62 -6.54
C ALA A 68 -7.70 -2.76 -5.27
N ALA A 69 -6.73 -1.89 -4.99
CA ALA A 69 -6.79 -0.98 -3.83
C ALA A 69 -7.96 0.01 -3.97
N THR A 70 -8.21 0.52 -5.18
CA THR A 70 -9.40 1.34 -5.46
C THR A 70 -10.69 0.56 -5.21
N PHE A 71 -10.78 -0.68 -5.67
CA PHE A 71 -11.94 -1.53 -5.43
C PHE A 71 -12.18 -1.76 -3.94
N ILE A 72 -11.14 -2.11 -3.17
CA ILE A 72 -11.22 -2.32 -1.73
C ILE A 72 -11.68 -1.03 -1.04
N ALA A 73 -11.08 0.12 -1.36
CA ALA A 73 -11.47 1.39 -0.76
C ALA A 73 -12.95 1.74 -1.06
N GLN A 74 -13.39 1.56 -2.29
CA GLN A 74 -14.81 1.74 -2.64
C GLN A 74 -15.71 0.74 -1.90
N TYR A 75 -15.29 -0.52 -1.75
CA TYR A 75 -16.06 -1.52 -1.04
C TYR A 75 -16.19 -1.20 0.45
N LEU A 76 -15.10 -0.81 1.11
CA LEU A 76 -15.12 -0.39 2.52
C LEU A 76 -15.99 0.85 2.73
N THR A 77 -15.92 1.84 1.85
CA THR A 77 -16.78 3.04 1.97
C THR A 77 -18.27 2.75 1.76
N ARG A 78 -18.62 1.70 1.01
CA ARG A 78 -20.00 1.22 0.87
C ARG A 78 -20.44 0.36 2.05
N THR A 79 -19.51 -0.36 2.67
CA THR A 79 -19.79 -1.31 3.77
C THR A 79 -18.86 -1.05 4.96
N PRO A 80 -18.93 0.13 5.61
CA PRO A 80 -18.00 0.51 6.67
C PRO A 80 -18.08 -0.40 7.89
N SER A 81 -19.22 -1.06 8.09
CA SER A 81 -19.46 -2.01 9.17
C SER A 81 -18.49 -3.20 9.19
N ILE A 82 -17.75 -3.47 8.11
CA ILE A 82 -16.71 -4.51 8.05
C ILE A 82 -15.49 -4.13 8.91
N VAL A 83 -15.15 -2.85 8.97
CA VAL A 83 -13.95 -2.36 9.67
C VAL A 83 -14.27 -1.50 10.88
N HIS A 84 -15.49 -0.98 11.00
CA HIS A 84 -15.90 -0.10 12.09
C HIS A 84 -15.61 -0.71 13.48
N ASN A 85 -14.91 0.05 14.33
CA ASN A 85 -14.41 -0.33 15.66
C ASN A 85 -13.56 -1.61 15.69
N ARG A 86 -12.96 -2.01 14.57
CA ARG A 86 -12.02 -3.15 14.49
C ARG A 86 -10.60 -2.67 14.25
N SER A 87 -9.65 -3.45 14.77
CA SER A 87 -8.23 -3.33 14.42
C SER A 87 -7.99 -4.01 13.07
N VAL A 88 -7.32 -3.31 12.14
CA VAL A 88 -7.07 -3.76 10.77
C VAL A 88 -5.57 -3.87 10.51
N LEU A 89 -5.15 -4.95 9.86
CA LEU A 89 -3.80 -5.15 9.33
C LEU A 89 -3.87 -5.21 7.81
N GLU A 90 -3.07 -4.39 7.12
CA GLU A 90 -2.85 -4.48 5.67
C GLU A 90 -1.44 -4.98 5.39
N LEU A 91 -1.33 -6.05 4.59
CA LEU A 91 -0.07 -6.62 4.10
C LEU A 91 0.16 -6.14 2.67
N GLY A 92 1.32 -5.53 2.40
CA GLY A 92 1.63 -4.95 1.09
C GLY A 92 0.80 -3.71 0.81
N CYS A 93 0.86 -2.72 1.70
CA CYS A 93 -0.01 -1.56 1.64
C CYS A 93 0.27 -0.60 0.48
N GLY A 94 1.45 -0.68 -0.15
CA GLY A 94 1.85 0.26 -1.20
C GLY A 94 1.68 1.71 -0.74
N ASN A 95 0.93 2.51 -1.49
CA ASN A 95 0.65 3.90 -1.12
C ASN A 95 -0.43 4.10 -0.04
N GLY A 96 -1.00 3.01 0.49
CA GLY A 96 -1.87 3.02 1.66
C GLY A 96 -3.35 3.31 1.39
N LEU A 97 -3.81 3.29 0.14
CA LEU A 97 -5.21 3.61 -0.19
C LEU A 97 -6.23 2.77 0.61
N SER A 98 -6.05 1.45 0.73
CA SER A 98 -6.96 0.61 1.51
C SER A 98 -6.90 0.94 2.99
N SER A 99 -5.70 1.12 3.55
CA SER A 99 -5.49 1.51 4.94
C SER A 99 -6.19 2.83 5.30
N VAL A 100 -6.03 3.86 4.46
CA VAL A 100 -6.70 5.15 4.64
C VAL A 100 -8.21 5.00 4.54
N ALA A 101 -8.70 4.14 3.64
CA ALA A 101 -10.13 3.84 3.54
C ALA A 101 -10.66 3.17 4.81
N ALA A 102 -9.93 2.18 5.35
CA ALA A 102 -10.30 1.50 6.59
C ALA A 102 -10.37 2.48 7.77
N ALA A 103 -9.35 3.33 7.92
CA ALA A 103 -9.32 4.38 8.94
C ALA A 103 -10.52 5.33 8.77
N ARG A 104 -10.80 5.79 7.55
CA ARG A 104 -11.92 6.69 7.25
C ARG A 104 -13.29 6.06 7.55
N CYS A 105 -13.40 4.75 7.44
CA CYS A 105 -14.61 3.97 7.76
C CYS A 105 -14.77 3.67 9.26
N GLY A 106 -13.86 4.18 10.10
CA GLY A 106 -13.95 4.08 11.56
C GLY A 106 -13.32 2.82 12.13
N ALA A 107 -12.31 2.24 11.47
CA ALA A 107 -11.43 1.27 12.14
C ALA A 107 -10.86 1.88 13.43
N SER A 108 -10.76 1.08 14.50
CA SER A 108 -10.21 1.53 15.78
C SER A 108 -8.69 1.72 15.72
N ALA A 109 -8.03 0.92 14.88
CA ALA A 109 -6.62 1.03 14.56
C ALA A 109 -6.37 0.42 13.17
N VAL A 110 -5.39 0.97 12.44
CA VAL A 110 -4.92 0.41 11.16
C VAL A 110 -3.40 0.29 11.22
N LEU A 111 -2.90 -0.92 11.04
CA LEU A 111 -1.48 -1.20 10.86
C LEU A 111 -1.23 -1.51 9.39
N ALA A 112 -0.63 -0.54 8.69
CA ALA A 112 -0.20 -0.71 7.31
C ALA A 112 1.23 -1.25 7.27
N THR A 113 1.46 -2.33 6.53
CA THR A 113 2.78 -2.95 6.42
C THR A 113 3.16 -3.14 4.96
N ASP A 114 4.45 -2.94 4.67
CA ASP A 114 5.04 -3.18 3.36
C ASP A 114 6.52 -3.49 3.55
N PHE A 115 7.10 -4.25 2.61
CA PHE A 115 8.53 -4.51 2.60
C PHE A 115 9.32 -3.28 2.13
N ARG A 116 8.73 -2.42 1.29
CA ARG A 116 9.43 -1.26 0.72
C ARG A 116 9.37 -0.03 1.65
N PRO A 117 10.51 0.59 1.98
CA PRO A 117 10.53 1.83 2.77
C PRO A 117 9.72 2.98 2.15
N LEU A 118 9.75 3.12 0.82
CA LEU A 118 8.98 4.13 0.09
C LEU A 118 7.47 4.00 0.36
N ALA A 119 6.91 2.79 0.31
CA ALA A 119 5.50 2.55 0.60
C ALA A 119 5.11 3.08 1.99
N LEU A 120 5.92 2.76 3.00
CA LEU A 120 5.69 3.24 4.37
C LEU A 120 5.78 4.77 4.48
N GLN A 121 6.65 5.44 3.72
CA GLN A 121 6.71 6.90 3.65
C GLN A 121 5.45 7.50 3.02
N LEU A 122 4.94 6.91 1.93
CA LEU A 122 3.70 7.35 1.27
C LEU A 122 2.50 7.22 2.22
N VAL A 123 2.39 6.10 2.93
CA VAL A 123 1.30 5.88 3.92
C VAL A 123 1.39 6.90 5.05
N ARG A 124 2.59 7.21 5.57
CA ARG A 124 2.78 8.23 6.60
C ARG A 124 2.29 9.61 6.15
N HIS A 125 2.55 9.99 4.90
CA HIS A 125 2.02 11.24 4.34
C HIS A 125 0.50 11.23 4.20
N ALA A 126 -0.08 10.09 3.84
CA ALA A 126 -1.53 9.91 3.70
C ALA A 126 -2.29 9.89 5.04
N ALA A 127 -1.61 9.50 6.11
CA ALA A 127 -2.17 9.43 7.46
C ALA A 127 -2.15 10.77 8.23
N ALA A 128 -1.41 11.77 7.74
CA ALA A 128 -1.33 13.12 8.32
C ALA A 128 -2.48 14.02 7.85
#